data_AF-A0A7J4JXY7-F1
#
_entry.id   AF-A0A7J4JXY7-F1
#
_cell.length_a   1.000
_cell.length_b   1.000
_cell.length_c   1.000
_cell.angle_alpha   90.00
_cell.angle_beta   90.00
_cell.angle_gamma   90.00
#
_symmetry.space_group_name_H-M   'P 1'
#
loop_
_entity.id
_entity.type
_entity.pdbx_description
1 polymer ?
#
loop_
_entity_poly.entity_id
_entity_poly.type
_entity_poly.pdbx_seq_one_letter_code
_entity_poly.pdbx_strand_id
1 'polypeptide(L)'
;MAENSVILDSVRKMLKSGLDDDIIRSTLVDFGLGEKEIQQVLAEAKGEKPKEKPAMEKPVEKKQVQEQQALEEEPLEREQAGSENDFEGLRDSATQNVFEEHSAKIDEVSEKIDGLHERISSVIGNGSFSSEELDSKLSSLNSRLDSISADVKELKAGTNALVELLKKVLETDREVLHNLERKK
;
A
#
# COMPACT_ATOMS: atom_id res chain seq x y z
N MET A 1 -19.40 -9.93 -12.56
CA MET A 1 -18.84 -8.90 -13.47
C MET A 1 -18.40 -7.62 -12.73
N ALA A 2 -18.68 -7.44 -11.44
CA ALA A 2 -18.30 -6.23 -10.69
C ALA A 2 -16.86 -6.24 -10.14
N GLU A 3 -16.23 -7.41 -10.01
CA GLU A 3 -14.89 -7.52 -9.39
C GLU A 3 -13.78 -7.00 -10.31
N ASN A 4 -13.84 -7.28 -11.62
CA ASN A 4 -12.81 -6.84 -12.57
C ASN A 4 -12.70 -5.31 -12.68
N SER A 5 -13.81 -4.56 -12.58
CA SER A 5 -13.76 -3.09 -12.65
C SER A 5 -13.10 -2.48 -11.42
N VAL A 6 -13.32 -3.08 -10.24
CA VAL A 6 -12.70 -2.62 -8.98
C VAL A 6 -11.20 -2.88 -8.98
N ILE A 7 -10.78 -4.07 -9.45
CA ILE A 7 -9.36 -4.42 -9.58
C ILE A 7 -8.66 -3.47 -10.55
N LEU A 8 -9.27 -3.18 -11.70
CA LEU A 8 -8.71 -2.29 -12.72
C LEU A 8 -8.54 -0.85 -12.21
N ASP A 9 -9.53 -0.32 -11.49
CA ASP A 9 -9.43 1.01 -10.88
C ASP A 9 -8.36 1.07 -9.78
N SER A 10 -8.18 -0.01 -9.02
CA SER A 10 -7.09 -0.13 -8.05
C SER A 10 -5.72 -0.13 -8.75
N VAL A 11 -5.54 -0.96 -9.77
CA VAL A 11 -4.28 -1.03 -10.55
C VAL A 11 -3.98 0.31 -11.22
N ARG A 12 -5.00 1.01 -11.75
CA ARG A 12 -4.83 2.35 -12.34
C ARG A 12 -4.39 3.39 -11.29
N LYS A 13 -4.88 3.30 -10.05
CA LYS A 13 -4.42 4.16 -8.94
C LYS A 13 -2.99 3.82 -8.52
N MET A 14 -2.62 2.54 -8.47
CA MET A 14 -1.26 2.09 -8.17
C MET A 14 -0.25 2.60 -9.20
N LEU A 15 -0.56 2.49 -10.49
CA LEU A 15 0.27 3.02 -11.58
C LEU A 15 0.42 4.55 -11.52
N LYS A 16 -0.67 5.28 -11.22
CA LYS A 16 -0.61 6.75 -11.03
C LYS A 16 0.23 7.18 -9.84
N SER A 17 0.37 6.31 -8.85
CA SER A 17 1.19 6.56 -7.65
C SER A 17 2.66 6.22 -7.87
N GLY A 18 3.05 5.77 -9.07
CA GLY A 18 4.42 5.44 -9.42
C GLY A 18 4.90 4.09 -8.88
N LEU A 19 3.98 3.16 -8.56
CA LEU A 19 4.36 1.80 -8.21
C LEU A 19 4.82 1.03 -9.44
N ASP A 20 5.92 0.28 -9.29
CA ASP A 20 6.46 -0.59 -10.32
C ASP A 20 5.52 -1.78 -10.62
N ASP A 21 5.54 -2.22 -11.89
CA ASP A 21 4.72 -3.32 -12.39
C ASP A 21 4.89 -4.62 -11.60
N ASP A 22 6.10 -4.88 -11.10
CA ASP A 22 6.44 -6.10 -10.36
C ASP A 22 5.78 -6.12 -8.98
N ILE A 23 5.66 -4.96 -8.33
CA ILE A 23 4.97 -4.79 -7.05
C ILE A 23 3.46 -4.98 -7.25
N ILE A 24 2.92 -4.40 -8.32
CA ILE A 24 1.52 -4.56 -8.68
C ILE A 24 1.22 -6.04 -9.01
N ARG A 25 2.13 -6.72 -9.73
CA ARG A 25 2.03 -8.16 -10.02
C ARG A 25 1.97 -8.99 -8.75
N SER A 26 2.90 -8.78 -7.82
CA SER A 26 2.93 -9.51 -6.55
C SER A 26 1.61 -9.33 -5.79
N THR A 27 1.11 -8.09 -5.74
CA THR A 27 -0.13 -7.76 -5.05
C THR A 27 -1.33 -8.47 -5.70
N LEU A 28 -1.38 -8.54 -7.04
CA LEU A 28 -2.46 -9.22 -7.76
C LEU A 28 -2.37 -10.76 -7.66
N VAL A 29 -1.17 -11.33 -7.53
CA VAL A 29 -0.98 -12.75 -7.22
C VAL A 29 -1.50 -13.07 -5.81
N ASP A 30 -1.26 -12.20 -4.84
CA ASP A 30 -1.76 -12.35 -3.48
C ASP A 30 -3.31 -12.28 -3.42
N PHE A 31 -3.93 -11.60 -4.38
CA PHE A 31 -5.39 -11.61 -4.59
C PHE A 31 -5.91 -12.83 -5.37
N GLY A 32 -5.04 -13.77 -5.75
CA GLY A 32 -5.40 -15.03 -6.39
C GLY A 32 -5.66 -14.94 -7.90
N LEU A 33 -5.23 -13.87 -8.57
CA LEU A 33 -5.34 -13.78 -10.03
C LEU A 33 -4.30 -14.64 -10.73
N GLY A 34 -4.71 -15.29 -11.83
CA GLY A 34 -3.79 -16.03 -12.67
C GLY A 34 -2.85 -15.11 -13.44
N GLU A 35 -1.63 -15.57 -13.75
CA GLU A 35 -0.59 -14.76 -14.40
C GLU A 35 -1.03 -14.16 -15.76
N LYS A 36 -1.93 -14.84 -16.47
CA LYS A 36 -2.56 -14.35 -17.71
C LYS A 36 -3.57 -13.22 -17.47
N GLU A 37 -4.31 -13.27 -16.38
CA GLU A 37 -5.30 -12.26 -15.99
C GLU A 37 -4.59 -11.00 -15.50
N ILE A 38 -3.50 -11.16 -14.75
CA ILE A 38 -2.66 -10.04 -14.30
C ILE A 38 -2.08 -9.27 -15.47
N GLN A 39 -1.56 -9.98 -16.48
CA GLN A 39 -1.06 -9.34 -17.71
C GLN A 39 -2.16 -8.57 -18.44
N GLN A 40 -3.37 -9.12 -18.50
CA GLN A 40 -4.51 -8.47 -19.14
C GLN A 40 -4.94 -7.20 -18.39
N VAL A 41 -5.02 -7.25 -17.06
CA VAL A 41 -5.39 -6.10 -16.22
C VAL A 41 -4.32 -5.01 -16.23
N LEU A 42 -3.03 -5.38 -16.21
CA LEU A 42 -1.93 -4.42 -16.33
C LEU A 42 -1.90 -3.74 -17.69
N ALA A 43 -2.10 -4.48 -18.78
CA ALA A 43 -2.19 -3.92 -20.13
C ALA A 43 -3.40 -2.96 -20.26
N GLU A 44 -4.55 -3.36 -19.72
CA GLU A 44 -5.77 -2.56 -19.74
C GLU A 44 -5.67 -1.30 -18.86
N ALA A 45 -5.01 -1.39 -17.71
CA ALA A 45 -4.80 -0.26 -16.81
C ALA A 45 -3.77 0.76 -17.34
N LYS A 46 -2.80 0.31 -18.15
CA LYS A 46 -1.82 1.16 -18.86
C LYS A 46 -2.37 1.81 -20.14
N GLY A 47 -3.60 1.46 -20.53
CA GLY A 47 -4.25 2.04 -21.71
C GLY A 47 -3.88 1.37 -23.03
N GLU A 48 -3.24 0.20 -23.00
CA GLU A 48 -3.07 -0.62 -24.20
C GLU A 48 -4.39 -1.36 -24.47
N LYS A 49 -5.03 -1.06 -25.61
CA LYS A 49 -6.27 -1.71 -26.02
C LYS A 49 -6.05 -3.23 -26.09
N PRO A 50 -6.94 -4.06 -25.50
CA PRO A 50 -6.83 -5.50 -25.58
C PRO A 50 -7.07 -5.96 -27.02
N LYS A 51 -6.11 -6.69 -27.58
CA LYS A 51 -6.33 -7.52 -28.77
C LYS A 51 -7.27 -8.68 -28.39
N GLU A 52 -8.21 -8.92 -29.29
CA GLU A 52 -9.37 -9.81 -29.18
C GLU A 52 -9.06 -11.25 -28.76
N LYS A 53 -10.10 -11.88 -28.16
CA LYS A 53 -10.28 -13.32 -27.91
C LYS A 53 -10.09 -14.16 -29.19
N PRO A 54 -9.85 -15.48 -29.06
CA PRO A 54 -10.98 -16.44 -29.08
C PRO A 54 -10.87 -17.48 -27.94
N ALA A 55 -11.92 -17.79 -27.18
CA ALA A 55 -13.02 -18.72 -27.47
C ALA A 55 -12.68 -20.22 -27.23
N MET A 56 -13.35 -20.79 -26.21
CA MET A 56 -13.88 -22.16 -26.07
C MET A 56 -13.02 -23.39 -26.43
N GLU A 57 -12.81 -24.30 -25.47
CA GLU A 57 -13.44 -25.66 -25.42
C GLU A 57 -12.88 -26.52 -24.26
N LYS A 58 -13.78 -27.15 -23.49
CA LYS A 58 -13.53 -28.33 -22.64
C LYS A 58 -13.65 -29.60 -23.54
N PRO A 59 -13.55 -30.85 -23.03
CA PRO A 59 -12.44 -31.54 -22.33
C PRO A 59 -12.18 -32.94 -22.95
N VAL A 60 -10.92 -33.41 -22.99
CA VAL A 60 -10.52 -34.77 -23.46
C VAL A 60 -9.32 -35.16 -22.58
N GLU A 61 -9.13 -36.34 -21.96
CA GLU A 61 -9.55 -37.70 -22.26
C GLU A 61 -9.33 -38.58 -21.01
N LYS A 62 -10.21 -39.55 -20.78
CA LYS A 62 -9.97 -40.69 -19.90
C LYS A 62 -8.94 -41.62 -20.55
N LYS A 63 -7.92 -42.08 -19.80
CA LYS A 63 -7.20 -43.31 -20.14
C LYS A 63 -7.49 -44.38 -19.08
N GLN A 64 -8.27 -45.36 -19.51
CA GLN A 64 -8.38 -46.69 -18.92
C GLN A 64 -7.10 -47.47 -19.20
N VAL A 65 -6.65 -48.28 -18.24
CA VAL A 65 -5.95 -49.53 -18.54
C VAL A 65 -6.60 -50.61 -17.67
N GLN A 66 -7.25 -51.54 -18.35
CA GLN A 66 -7.67 -52.85 -17.86
C GLN A 66 -6.45 -53.77 -17.78
N GLU A 67 -6.33 -54.56 -16.73
CA GLU A 67 -5.70 -55.88 -16.83
C GLU A 67 -6.55 -56.89 -16.05
N GLN A 68 -7.06 -57.86 -16.80
CA GLN A 68 -7.91 -58.97 -16.37
C GLN A 68 -7.05 -60.22 -16.15
N GLN A 69 -7.37 -61.00 -15.11
CA GLN A 69 -7.23 -62.47 -15.02
C GLN A 69 -8.08 -62.88 -13.81
N ALA A 70 -9.30 -63.43 -13.96
CA ALA A 70 -9.66 -64.84 -14.23
C ALA A 70 -9.06 -65.79 -13.16
N LEU A 71 -9.76 -66.68 -12.46
CA LEU A 71 -11.15 -67.16 -12.41
C LEU A 71 -11.15 -68.20 -11.27
N GLU A 72 -12.04 -68.12 -10.28
CA GLU A 72 -12.52 -69.29 -9.50
C GLU A 72 -13.70 -68.84 -8.62
N GLU A 73 -14.91 -69.19 -9.07
CA GLU A 73 -16.14 -69.14 -8.26
C GLU A 73 -16.36 -70.49 -7.60
N GLU A 74 -16.78 -70.49 -6.33
CA GLU A 74 -17.69 -71.46 -5.66
C GLU A 74 -17.97 -70.89 -4.24
N PRO A 75 -19.08 -71.26 -3.56
CA PRO A 75 -20.20 -70.36 -3.35
C PRO A 75 -20.42 -69.92 -1.89
N LEU A 76 -21.25 -68.88 -1.76
CA LEU A 76 -21.92 -68.34 -0.56
C LEU A 76 -21.82 -69.17 0.74
N GLU A 77 -21.08 -68.63 1.72
CA GLU A 77 -21.48 -68.67 3.13
C GLU A 77 -21.72 -67.25 3.64
N ARG A 78 -22.97 -67.04 4.02
CA ARG A 78 -23.53 -65.79 4.51
C ARG A 78 -23.32 -65.77 6.03
N GLU A 79 -22.27 -65.13 6.52
CA GLU A 79 -22.17 -64.77 7.93
C GLU A 79 -21.73 -63.31 8.14
N GLN A 80 -22.71 -62.53 8.58
CA GLN A 80 -22.60 -61.52 9.64
C GLN A 80 -21.94 -60.16 9.30
N ALA A 81 -22.79 -59.27 8.77
CA ALA A 81 -23.09 -57.95 9.36
C ALA A 81 -22.04 -57.33 10.31
N GLY A 82 -21.01 -56.71 9.73
CA GLY A 82 -20.30 -55.58 10.32
C GLY A 82 -20.51 -54.36 9.42
N SER A 83 -21.76 -53.94 9.24
CA SER A 83 -22.11 -52.90 8.26
C SER A 83 -22.34 -51.54 8.92
N GLU A 84 -21.79 -50.53 8.25
CA GLU A 84 -22.17 -49.12 8.24
C GLU A 84 -21.76 -48.28 9.47
N ASN A 85 -21.94 -48.73 10.71
CA ASN A 85 -21.69 -47.88 11.88
C ASN A 85 -20.22 -47.48 12.09
N ASP A 86 -19.25 -48.37 11.81
CA ASP A 86 -17.83 -48.07 12.02
C ASP A 86 -17.26 -47.15 10.93
N PHE A 87 -17.73 -47.30 9.68
CA PHE A 87 -17.31 -46.44 8.57
C PHE A 87 -17.93 -45.04 8.66
N GLU A 88 -19.18 -44.95 9.12
CA GLU A 88 -19.87 -43.70 9.38
C GLU A 88 -19.23 -42.96 10.57
N GLY A 89 -18.91 -43.68 11.66
CA GLY A 89 -18.15 -43.13 12.80
C GLY A 89 -16.74 -42.63 12.43
N LEU A 90 -16.04 -43.29 11.50
CA LEU A 90 -14.76 -42.79 10.97
C LEU A 90 -14.92 -41.53 10.11
N ARG A 91 -16.02 -41.41 9.34
CA ARG A 91 -16.32 -40.20 8.56
C ARG A 91 -16.74 -39.03 9.46
N ASP A 92 -17.55 -39.31 10.48
CA ASP A 92 -17.96 -38.33 11.47
C ASP A 92 -16.76 -37.85 12.29
N SER A 93 -15.86 -38.75 12.69
CA SER A 93 -14.61 -38.37 13.36
C SER A 93 -13.68 -37.58 12.44
N ALA A 94 -13.50 -37.99 11.18
CA ALA A 94 -12.68 -37.25 10.23
C ALA A 94 -13.24 -35.85 9.94
N THR A 95 -14.56 -35.72 9.80
CA THR A 95 -15.20 -34.41 9.59
C THR A 95 -15.10 -33.55 10.84
N GLN A 96 -15.28 -34.10 12.03
CA GLN A 96 -15.12 -33.38 13.29
C GLN A 96 -13.69 -32.87 13.49
N ASN A 97 -12.67 -33.66 13.16
CA ASN A 97 -11.27 -33.22 13.19
C ASN A 97 -11.01 -32.05 12.22
N VAL A 98 -11.60 -32.08 11.02
CA VAL A 98 -11.50 -30.97 10.05
C VAL A 98 -12.19 -29.71 10.58
N PHE A 99 -13.35 -29.85 11.24
CA PHE A 99 -14.03 -28.71 11.87
C PHE A 99 -13.21 -28.12 13.02
N GLU A 100 -12.60 -28.94 13.86
CA GLU A 100 -11.72 -28.48 14.94
C GLU A 100 -10.48 -27.76 14.39
N GLU A 101 -9.85 -28.30 13.34
CA GLU A 101 -8.72 -27.66 12.66
C GLU A 101 -9.12 -26.32 12.03
N HIS A 102 -10.28 -26.26 11.38
CA HIS A 102 -10.81 -25.03 10.82
C HIS A 102 -11.16 -24.00 11.90
N SER A 103 -11.71 -24.44 13.04
CA SER A 103 -11.97 -23.55 14.19
C SER A 103 -10.67 -22.93 14.69
N ALA A 104 -9.62 -23.73 14.89
CA ALA A 104 -8.32 -23.23 15.31
C ALA A 104 -7.71 -22.24 14.31
N LYS A 105 -7.86 -22.49 13.01
CA LYS A 105 -7.42 -21.55 11.95
C LYS A 105 -8.20 -20.25 11.97
N ILE A 106 -9.51 -20.28 12.25
CA ILE A 106 -10.35 -19.08 12.38
C ILE A 106 -9.93 -18.26 13.60
N ASP A 107 -9.63 -18.92 14.72
CA ASP A 107 -9.14 -18.25 15.93
C ASP A 107 -7.79 -17.57 15.67
N GLU A 108 -6.86 -18.25 15.00
CA GLU A 108 -5.55 -17.69 14.61
C GLU A 108 -5.69 -16.48 13.67
N VAL A 109 -6.62 -16.55 12.71
CA VAL A 109 -6.92 -15.42 11.81
C VAL A 109 -7.52 -14.25 12.59
N SER A 110 -8.39 -14.52 13.55
CA SER A 110 -9.01 -13.48 14.38
C SER A 110 -7.96 -12.76 15.23
N GLU A 111 -7.04 -13.51 15.86
CA GLU A 111 -5.93 -12.92 16.63
C GLU A 111 -5.01 -12.07 15.75
N LYS A 112 -4.73 -12.51 14.51
CA LYS A 112 -3.95 -11.72 13.54
C LYS A 112 -4.68 -10.43 13.12
N ILE A 113 -6.01 -10.48 12.94
CA ILE A 113 -6.83 -9.32 12.62
C ILE A 113 -6.81 -8.33 13.79
N ASP A 114 -6.98 -8.80 15.01
CA ASP A 114 -6.94 -7.94 16.20
C ASP A 114 -5.56 -7.28 16.36
N GLY A 115 -4.48 -8.04 16.17
CA GLY A 115 -3.12 -7.51 16.18
C GLY A 115 -2.85 -6.49 15.07
N LEU A 116 -3.43 -6.68 13.88
CA LEU A 116 -3.38 -5.68 12.81
C LEU A 116 -4.19 -4.43 13.17
N HIS A 117 -5.37 -4.58 13.75
CA HIS A 117 -6.22 -3.48 14.16
C HIS A 117 -5.55 -2.62 15.23
N GLU A 118 -4.87 -3.23 16.21
CA GLU A 118 -4.07 -2.51 17.21
C GLU A 118 -2.90 -1.76 16.56
N ARG A 119 -2.16 -2.40 15.64
CA ARG A 119 -1.05 -1.75 14.92
C ARG A 119 -1.53 -0.57 14.07
N ILE A 120 -2.63 -0.74 13.35
CA ILE A 120 -3.26 0.32 12.57
C ILE A 120 -3.73 1.46 13.49
N SER A 121 -4.40 1.12 14.59
CA SER A 121 -4.87 2.11 15.57
C SER A 121 -3.71 2.85 16.23
N SER A 122 -2.59 2.18 16.49
CA SER A 122 -1.38 2.80 17.01
C SER A 122 -0.68 3.69 15.98
N VAL A 123 -0.60 3.27 14.72
CA VAL A 123 -0.01 4.09 13.64
C VAL A 123 -0.89 5.30 13.32
N ILE A 124 -2.21 5.15 13.31
CA ILE A 124 -3.16 6.26 13.13
C ILE A 124 -3.18 7.15 14.38
N GLY A 125 -3.18 6.57 15.57
CA GLY A 125 -3.20 7.30 16.85
C GLY A 125 -1.90 8.07 17.13
N ASN A 126 -0.75 7.56 16.70
CA ASN A 126 0.54 8.26 16.82
C ASN A 126 0.86 9.14 15.59
N GLY A 127 0.25 8.87 14.43
CA GLY A 127 0.47 9.59 13.17
C GLY A 127 -0.52 10.73 12.92
N SER A 128 -1.65 10.76 13.63
CA SER A 128 -2.61 11.85 13.57
C SER A 128 -2.23 12.92 14.57
N PHE A 129 -1.36 13.87 14.17
CA PHE A 129 -1.45 15.19 14.78
C PHE A 129 -2.90 15.65 14.64
N SER A 130 -3.52 16.10 15.74
CA SER A 130 -4.87 16.68 15.61
C SER A 130 -4.78 17.84 14.62
N SER A 131 -5.80 18.05 13.79
CA SER A 131 -5.82 19.20 12.86
C SER A 131 -5.54 20.50 13.61
N GLU A 132 -6.03 20.61 14.86
CA GLU A 132 -5.78 21.74 15.75
C GLU A 132 -4.30 21.90 16.17
N GLU A 133 -3.55 20.80 16.33
CA GLU A 133 -2.12 20.84 16.65
C GLU A 133 -1.29 21.29 15.44
N LEU A 134 -1.69 20.89 14.23
CA LEU A 134 -1.07 21.37 12.99
C LEU A 134 -1.39 22.85 12.77
N ASP A 135 -2.64 23.26 12.93
CA ASP A 135 -3.07 24.65 12.76
C ASP A 135 -2.40 25.59 13.77
N SER A 136 -2.25 25.15 15.03
CA SER A 136 -1.55 25.94 16.06
C SER A 136 -0.05 26.07 15.77
N LYS A 137 0.61 25.00 15.32
CA LYS A 137 2.01 25.05 14.89
C LYS A 137 2.20 25.93 13.65
N LEU A 138 1.30 25.83 12.68
CA LEU A 138 1.30 26.66 11.48
C LEU A 138 1.11 28.15 11.82
N SER A 139 0.16 28.45 12.71
CA SER A 139 -0.07 29.81 13.20
C SER A 139 1.14 30.37 13.93
N SER A 140 1.78 29.57 14.79
CA SER A 140 3.02 29.95 15.47
C SER A 140 4.16 30.22 14.49
N LEU A 141 4.32 29.38 13.47
CA LEU A 141 5.30 29.58 12.41
C LEU A 141 5.05 30.88 11.63
N ASN A 142 3.80 31.16 11.27
CA ASN A 142 3.45 32.41 10.59
C ASN A 142 3.76 33.64 11.46
N SER A 143 3.41 33.61 12.74
CA SER A 143 3.77 34.72 13.64
C SER A 143 5.28 34.93 13.77
N ARG A 144 6.07 33.84 13.80
CA ARG A 144 7.53 33.94 13.80
C ARG A 144 8.08 34.48 12.48
N LEU A 145 7.48 34.07 11.36
CA LEU A 145 7.84 34.58 10.02
C LEU A 145 7.57 36.08 9.93
N ASP A 146 6.41 36.54 10.41
CA ASP A 146 6.04 37.96 10.42
C ASP A 146 7.00 38.79 11.28
N SER A 147 7.38 38.29 12.45
CA SER A 147 8.38 38.92 13.32
C SER A 147 9.73 39.04 12.61
N ILE A 148 10.24 37.95 12.03
CA ILE A 148 11.52 37.96 11.30
C ILE A 148 11.44 38.93 10.10
N SER A 149 10.32 38.97 9.39
CA SER A 149 10.10 39.90 8.28
C SER A 149 10.15 41.36 8.73
N ALA A 150 9.61 41.67 9.91
CA ALA A 150 9.70 43.00 10.51
C ALA A 150 11.15 43.34 10.88
N ASP A 151 11.85 42.43 11.57
CA ASP A 151 13.25 42.63 11.97
C ASP A 151 14.16 42.86 10.74
N VAL A 152 13.95 42.12 9.66
CA VAL A 152 14.70 42.29 8.41
C VAL A 152 14.44 43.67 7.77
N LYS A 153 13.20 44.17 7.82
CA LYS A 153 12.88 45.53 7.33
C LYS A 153 13.57 46.60 8.17
N GLU A 154 13.57 46.45 9.49
CA GLU A 154 14.24 47.38 10.40
C GLU A 154 15.76 47.37 10.20
N LEU A 155 16.38 46.19 10.11
CA LEU A 155 17.81 46.06 9.81
C LEU A 155 18.18 46.71 8.48
N LYS A 156 17.35 46.54 7.44
CA LYS A 156 17.55 47.19 6.14
C LYS A 156 17.49 48.71 6.26
N ALA A 157 16.53 49.25 7.00
CA ALA A 157 16.42 50.69 7.24
C ALA A 157 17.64 51.23 8.01
N GLY A 158 18.05 50.55 9.09
CA GLY A 158 19.24 50.91 9.86
C GLY A 158 20.53 50.86 9.03
N THR A 159 20.67 49.84 8.19
CA THR A 159 21.82 49.72 7.27
C THR A 159 21.86 50.87 6.28
N ASN A 160 20.72 51.26 5.71
CA ASN A 160 20.64 52.40 4.79
C ASN A 160 21.03 53.71 5.47
N ALA A 161 20.52 53.96 6.68
CA ALA A 161 20.86 55.16 7.45
C ALA A 161 22.37 55.22 7.78
N LEU A 162 22.98 54.07 8.12
CA LEU A 162 24.41 53.98 8.37
C LEU A 162 25.24 54.25 7.10
N VAL A 163 24.80 53.72 5.94
CA VAL A 163 25.42 54.01 4.64
C VAL A 163 25.33 55.50 4.30
N GLU A 164 24.19 56.14 4.54
CA GLU A 164 24.02 57.58 4.32
C GLU A 164 24.92 58.41 5.24
N LEU A 165 25.02 58.04 6.52
CA LEU A 165 25.91 58.70 7.47
C LEU A 165 27.37 58.57 7.04
N LEU A 166 27.82 57.38 6.65
CA LEU A 166 29.18 57.13 6.17
C LEU A 166 29.50 57.96 4.93
N LYS A 167 28.57 58.06 3.97
CA LYS A 167 28.74 58.94 2.79
C LYS A 167 28.94 60.40 3.22
N LYS A 168 28.12 60.88 4.15
CA LYS A 168 28.19 62.27 4.64
C LYS A 168 29.49 62.56 5.39
N VAL A 169 29.99 61.60 6.17
CA VAL A 169 31.31 61.70 6.83
C VAL A 169 32.41 61.82 5.77
N LEU A 170 32.42 60.94 4.76
CA LEU A 170 33.42 60.98 3.68
C LEU A 170 33.36 62.28 2.86
N GLU A 171 32.17 62.81 2.60
CA GLU A 171 31.99 64.11 1.94
C GLU A 171 32.56 65.25 2.79
N THR A 172 32.28 65.24 4.10
CA THR A 172 32.79 66.25 5.04
C THR A 172 34.31 66.19 5.12
N ASP A 173 34.89 65.00 5.27
CA ASP A 173 36.34 64.79 5.31
C ASP A 173 37.01 65.29 4.02
N ARG A 174 36.40 65.00 2.87
CA ARG A 174 36.88 65.47 1.56
C ARG A 174 36.86 67.00 1.46
N GLU A 175 35.81 67.64 1.96
CA GLU A 175 35.69 69.10 1.97
C GLU A 175 36.73 69.75 2.90
N VAL A 176 36.93 69.19 4.10
CA VAL A 176 37.94 69.65 5.06
C VAL A 176 39.35 69.54 4.46
N LEU A 177 39.68 68.40 3.85
CA LEU A 177 40.97 68.19 3.18
C LEU A 177 41.20 69.22 2.06
N HIS A 178 40.20 69.41 1.20
CA HIS A 178 40.29 70.41 0.12
C HIS A 178 40.49 71.83 0.67
N ASN A 179 39.84 72.18 1.78
CA ASN A 179 39.99 73.48 2.43
C ASN A 179 41.38 73.66 3.06
N LEU A 180 42.00 72.58 3.57
CA LEU A 180 43.36 72.61 4.09
C LEU A 180 44.40 72.74 2.97
N GLU A 181 44.20 72.06 1.84
CA GLU A 181 45.07 72.18 0.66
C GLU A 181 45.06 73.60 0.07
N ARG A 182 43.90 74.26 0.05
CA ARG A 182 43.79 75.67 -0.41
C ARG A 182 44.45 76.69 0.51
N LYS A 183 44.74 76.33 1.77
CA LYS A 183 45.32 77.23 2.77
C LYS A 183 46.85 77.09 2.89
N LYS A 184 47.45 76.11 2.23
CA LYS A 184 48.92 75.97 2.11
C LYS A 184 49.43 76.74 0.91
#